data_AF-A0A2P5I842-F1
#
_entry.id   AF-A0A2P5I842-F1
#
_cell.length_a   1.000
_cell.length_b   1.000
_cell.length_c   1.000
_cell.angle_alpha   90.00
_cell.angle_beta   90.00
_cell.angle_gamma   90.00
#
_symmetry.space_group_name_H-M   'P 1'
#
loop_
_entity.id
_entity.type
_entity.pdbx_description
1 polymer ?
#
loop_
_entity_poly.entity_id
_entity_poly.type
_entity_poly.pdbx_seq_one_letter_code
_entity_poly.pdbx_strand_id
1 'polypeptide(L)'
;MAAMAPEATMPLERATVGGSLEIPRIINGLWQLAGGHDKDVKIANASAAMDTFISSGLEAFDVADHYGDAELVIGNHNAHEQSKGQEHLSSLFSTTDHIWDYTDDTYIHNLTHLTSLQSQGRIAHLGLTNTDAAHLEMLLDTGFNIETNQVSCSVIDLRPVRGRMSRLCASRDVGLLCYGTLLGGFVSEKWLGQPEPADIDTLNWSLRKYLRFIWAAGGWADFQVVLAALDTVAKKHGVSIPAVATRWVLDLPAVKAVIVGTRLSAHSEKHIAENLLAFSVTLDDEDRAVIAKAQEGLRDIPGDCGDEYRRPPYLTAAGDLSHHVKETDRARSVREAIAAGQRVEYLSGNKWEPICGYSRAVRVGSHIHISGTTANPPVPSLSCVGGRSAKSQAVWALDIIEGALKALGSSMKDVVRTRVILSNRKDAEAVSEAHGWRMHCVDVLPANTLIEATLYEDEFLVEIEAWAEVDSGARGTVPD
;
A
#
# COMPACT_ATOMS: atom_id res chain seq x y z
N MET A 1 5.28 29.08 49.87
CA MET A 1 4.55 28.43 48.76
C MET A 1 5.49 27.42 48.14
N ALA A 2 5.19 26.13 48.32
CA ALA A 2 5.99 25.06 47.75
C ALA A 2 5.83 25.09 46.23
N ALA A 3 6.95 25.03 45.52
CA ALA A 3 6.97 24.86 44.07
C ALA A 3 6.25 23.54 43.73
N MET A 4 5.24 23.63 42.87
CA MET A 4 4.57 22.46 42.31
C MET A 4 5.61 21.62 41.56
N ALA A 5 5.60 20.31 41.81
CA ALA A 5 6.37 19.34 41.05
C ALA A 5 5.99 19.43 39.56
N PRO A 6 6.93 19.13 38.63
CA PRO A 6 6.60 19.09 37.21
C PRO A 6 5.47 18.08 36.96
N GLU A 7 4.47 18.50 36.17
CA GLU A 7 3.40 17.64 35.68
C GLU A 7 4.00 16.35 35.12
N ALA A 8 3.40 15.22 35.47
CA ALA A 8 3.80 13.92 34.95
C ALA A 8 3.82 13.98 33.42
N THR A 9 5.01 13.86 32.83
CA THR A 9 5.19 13.74 31.39
C THR A 9 4.31 12.60 30.89
N MET A 10 3.36 12.88 30.00
CA MET A 10 2.48 11.86 29.43
C MET A 10 3.35 10.72 28.88
N PRO A 11 3.08 9.45 29.24
CA PRO A 11 3.90 8.35 28.78
C PRO A 11 3.77 8.22 27.26
N LEU A 12 4.88 8.39 26.57
CA LEU A 12 4.96 8.15 25.13
C LEU A 12 4.67 6.67 24.86
N GLU A 13 3.69 6.39 24.01
CA GLU A 13 3.40 5.02 23.62
C GLU A 13 4.46 4.54 22.61
N ARG A 14 4.88 3.28 22.78
CA ARG A 14 5.80 2.58 21.89
C ARG A 14 5.17 1.30 21.36
N ALA A 15 5.72 0.78 20.27
CA ALA A 15 5.35 -0.52 19.73
C ALA A 15 6.58 -1.29 19.25
N THR A 16 6.55 -2.61 19.44
CA THR A 16 7.56 -3.52 18.89
C THR A 16 7.23 -3.88 17.44
N VAL A 17 8.23 -3.77 16.57
CA VAL A 17 8.24 -4.23 15.18
C VAL A 17 9.35 -5.27 15.02
N GLY A 18 9.12 -6.30 14.21
CA GLY A 18 10.13 -7.33 13.94
C GLY A 18 10.61 -8.09 15.20
N GLY A 19 9.75 -8.18 16.21
CA GLY A 19 10.05 -8.80 17.51
C GLY A 19 11.16 -8.12 18.34
N SER A 20 11.75 -7.02 17.88
CA SER A 20 12.96 -6.46 18.51
C SER A 20 13.10 -4.93 18.42
N LEU A 21 12.52 -4.27 17.42
CA LEU A 21 12.64 -2.82 17.28
C LEU A 21 11.50 -2.11 17.99
N GLU A 22 11.84 -1.33 19.02
CA GLU A 22 10.91 -0.45 19.71
C GLU A 22 10.83 0.91 19.00
N ILE A 23 9.68 1.21 18.38
CA ILE A 23 9.41 2.50 17.73
C ILE A 23 8.40 3.34 18.53
N PRO A 24 8.47 4.68 18.48
CA PRO A 24 7.36 5.52 18.93
C PRO A 24 6.14 5.27 18.03
N ARG A 25 4.94 5.33 18.63
CA ARG A 25 3.69 5.10 17.87
C ARG A 25 3.28 6.28 16.98
N ILE A 26 3.99 7.40 17.05
CA ILE A 26 3.89 8.51 16.08
C ILE A 26 5.26 8.69 15.42
N ILE A 27 5.29 8.54 14.10
CA ILE A 27 6.46 8.74 13.25
C ILE A 27 6.33 10.10 12.55
N ASN A 28 7.42 10.87 12.51
CA ASN A 28 7.47 12.16 11.84
C ASN A 28 7.70 11.97 10.33
N GLY A 29 6.68 12.21 9.53
CA GLY A 29 6.81 12.15 8.08
C GLY A 29 7.40 13.43 7.50
N LEU A 30 8.50 13.29 6.75
CA LEU A 30 9.24 14.42 6.18
C LEU A 30 8.86 14.76 4.72
N TRP A 31 7.76 14.21 4.20
CA TRP A 31 7.29 14.49 2.83
C TRP A 31 7.00 15.97 2.54
N GLN A 32 6.88 16.82 3.57
CA GLN A 32 6.78 18.27 3.40
C GLN A 32 8.02 18.88 2.70
N LEU A 33 9.18 18.20 2.78
CA LEU A 33 10.44 18.62 2.16
C LEU A 33 10.54 18.31 0.66
N ALA A 34 9.56 17.62 0.06
CA ALA A 34 9.54 17.23 -1.36
C ALA A 34 9.33 18.41 -2.36
N GLY A 35 9.64 19.66 -1.98
CA GLY A 35 9.64 20.82 -2.88
C GLY A 35 8.28 21.49 -3.14
N GLY A 36 7.20 21.04 -2.50
CA GLY A 36 5.86 21.65 -2.60
C GLY A 36 5.52 22.69 -1.53
N HIS A 37 6.14 22.58 -0.35
CA HIS A 37 5.83 23.41 0.82
C HIS A 37 6.99 24.33 1.24
N ASP A 38 8.23 23.87 1.13
CA ASP A 38 9.44 24.63 1.46
C ASP A 38 10.37 24.67 0.24
N LYS A 39 10.52 25.85 -0.39
CA LYS A 39 11.37 26.02 -1.58
C LYS A 39 12.84 26.30 -1.27
N ASP A 40 13.16 26.54 0.01
CA ASP A 40 14.50 26.91 0.49
C ASP A 40 14.79 26.23 1.85
N VAL A 41 14.82 24.89 1.86
CA VAL A 41 15.09 24.14 3.10
C VAL A 41 16.52 24.42 3.57
N LYS A 42 16.65 25.11 4.70
CA LYS A 42 17.95 25.29 5.36
C LYS A 42 18.27 24.02 6.15
N ILE A 43 18.99 23.08 5.53
CA ILE A 43 19.33 21.75 6.09
C ILE A 43 19.78 21.83 7.54
N ALA A 44 20.71 22.73 7.88
CA ALA A 44 21.20 22.89 9.26
C ALA A 44 20.11 23.29 10.26
N ASN A 45 19.17 24.16 9.86
CA ASN A 45 18.06 24.58 10.72
C ASN A 45 17.02 23.46 10.88
N ALA A 46 16.71 22.75 9.79
CA ALA A 46 15.79 21.63 9.82
C ALA A 46 16.34 20.48 10.68
N SER A 47 17.64 20.20 10.52
CA SER A 47 18.38 19.23 11.33
C SER A 47 18.38 19.60 12.81
N ALA A 48 18.65 20.85 13.16
CA ALA A 48 18.59 21.30 14.56
C ALA A 48 17.16 21.23 15.14
N ALA A 49 16.12 21.42 14.33
CA ALA A 49 14.73 21.30 14.79
C ALA A 49 14.35 19.85 15.13
N MET A 50 15.07 18.84 14.62
CA MET A 50 14.83 17.44 14.98
C MET A 50 15.07 17.17 16.47
N ASP A 51 16.02 17.88 17.10
CA ASP A 51 16.35 17.70 18.53
C ASP A 51 15.13 17.95 19.43
N THR A 52 14.23 18.86 19.03
CA THR A 52 12.97 19.12 19.75
C THR A 52 12.01 17.93 19.68
N PHE A 53 11.95 17.25 18.53
CA PHE A 53 11.13 16.03 18.39
C PHE A 53 11.73 14.87 19.18
N ILE A 54 13.04 14.65 19.05
CA ILE A 54 13.77 13.57 19.74
C ILE A 54 13.66 13.74 21.25
N SER A 55 13.90 14.94 21.79
CA SER A 55 13.76 15.22 23.22
C SER A 55 12.32 15.11 23.75
N SER A 56 11.33 15.19 22.86
CA SER A 56 9.92 14.94 23.16
C SER A 56 9.50 13.47 22.93
N GLY A 57 10.45 12.58 22.61
CA GLY A 57 10.22 11.15 22.36
C GLY A 57 9.50 10.82 21.05
N LEU A 58 9.60 11.71 20.07
CA LEU A 58 9.21 11.48 18.68
C LEU A 58 10.48 11.27 17.86
N GLU A 59 11.28 10.26 18.18
CA GLU A 59 12.60 10.03 17.58
C GLU A 59 12.60 9.22 16.27
N ALA A 60 11.43 8.85 15.74
CA ALA A 60 11.32 8.19 14.43
C ALA A 60 10.94 9.17 13.32
N PHE A 61 11.63 9.08 12.19
CA PHE A 61 11.42 9.94 11.03
C PHE A 61 11.24 9.08 9.77
N ASP A 62 10.14 9.32 9.05
CA ASP A 62 9.86 8.71 7.75
C ASP A 62 10.40 9.60 6.65
N VAL A 63 11.29 9.04 5.83
CA VAL A 63 11.98 9.69 4.72
C VAL A 63 11.92 8.82 3.47
N ALA A 64 12.08 9.45 2.32
CA ALA A 64 12.25 8.76 1.05
C ALA A 64 13.17 9.59 0.14
N ASP A 65 13.81 8.92 -0.82
CA ASP A 65 14.67 9.50 -1.85
C ASP A 65 13.99 10.62 -2.67
N HIS A 66 12.68 10.51 -2.86
CA HIS A 66 11.85 11.48 -3.57
C HIS A 66 11.28 12.60 -2.66
N TYR A 67 11.64 12.63 -1.35
CA TYR A 67 11.24 13.70 -0.42
C TYR A 67 12.20 14.90 -0.43
N GLY A 68 12.83 15.19 -1.57
CA GLY A 68 13.76 16.31 -1.70
C GLY A 68 14.97 16.17 -0.76
N ASP A 69 15.19 17.17 0.09
CA ASP A 69 16.37 17.22 0.97
C ASP A 69 16.22 16.39 2.27
N ALA A 70 15.17 15.58 2.42
CA ALA A 70 14.89 14.85 3.66
C ALA A 70 16.06 13.96 4.13
N GLU A 71 16.65 13.17 3.23
CA GLU A 71 17.80 12.32 3.57
C GLU A 71 19.05 13.14 3.94
N LEU A 72 19.23 14.32 3.31
CA LEU A 72 20.33 15.23 3.65
C LEU A 72 20.15 15.84 5.05
N VAL A 73 18.92 16.11 5.46
CA VAL A 73 18.59 16.59 6.82
C VAL A 73 18.94 15.54 7.87
N ILE A 74 18.54 14.28 7.65
CA ILE A 74 18.91 13.15 8.53
C ILE A 74 20.43 12.96 8.56
N GLY A 75 21.08 12.98 7.39
CA GLY A 75 22.54 12.84 7.29
C GLY A 75 23.30 13.93 8.04
N ASN A 76 22.85 15.19 7.94
CA ASN A 76 23.44 16.31 8.67
C ASN A 76 23.27 16.15 10.19
N HIS A 77 22.09 15.71 10.66
CA HIS A 77 21.84 15.44 12.08
C HIS A 77 22.78 14.37 12.62
N ASN A 78 22.83 13.21 11.94
CA ASN A 78 23.68 12.10 12.36
C ASN A 78 25.18 12.46 12.37
N ALA A 79 25.66 13.23 11.38
CA ALA A 79 27.05 13.69 11.36
C ALA A 79 27.38 14.61 12.54
N HIS A 80 26.44 15.48 12.93
CA HIS A 80 26.59 16.37 14.09
C HIS A 80 26.64 15.57 15.40
N GLU A 81 25.74 14.60 15.59
CA GLU A 81 25.72 13.76 16.79
C GLU A 81 26.97 12.87 16.90
N GLN A 82 27.42 12.30 15.78
CA GLN A 82 28.68 11.56 15.73
C GLN A 82 29.88 12.42 16.12
N SER A 83 29.92 13.70 15.70
CA SER A 83 30.99 14.63 16.08
C SER A 83 31.04 14.92 17.58
N LYS A 84 29.91 14.75 18.29
CA LYS A 84 29.81 14.90 19.75
C LYS A 84 30.04 13.59 20.50
N GLY A 85 30.25 12.48 19.81
CA GLY A 85 30.37 11.14 20.41
C GLY A 85 29.06 10.61 20.99
N GLN A 86 27.91 11.12 20.51
CA GLN A 86 26.58 10.69 20.93
C GLN A 86 26.05 9.56 20.03
N GLU A 87 25.11 8.77 20.54
CA GLU A 87 24.35 7.84 19.70
C GLU A 87 23.57 8.63 18.65
N HIS A 88 23.55 8.12 17.42
CA HIS A 88 22.86 8.72 16.28
C HIS A 88 21.71 7.80 15.84
N LEU A 89 20.79 8.30 15.03
CA LEU A 89 19.66 7.50 14.53
C LEU A 89 20.21 6.30 13.74
N SER A 90 19.95 5.10 14.24
CA SER A 90 20.68 3.88 13.90
C SER A 90 19.90 2.88 13.04
N SER A 91 18.61 3.11 12.79
CA SER A 91 17.76 2.16 12.06
C SER A 91 17.38 2.67 10.67
N LEU A 92 17.94 2.01 9.64
CA LEU A 92 17.42 2.09 8.29
C LEU A 92 16.30 1.04 8.16
N PHE A 93 15.06 1.50 8.21
CA PHE A 93 13.90 0.72 7.77
C PHE A 93 13.80 0.91 6.25
N SER A 94 14.09 -0.14 5.48
CA SER A 94 13.89 -0.05 4.03
C SER A 94 12.47 -0.48 3.74
N THR A 95 11.63 0.48 3.36
CA THR A 95 10.41 0.17 2.64
C THR A 95 10.78 -0.06 1.18
N THR A 96 10.33 -1.16 0.58
CA THR A 96 10.46 -1.28 -0.88
C THR A 96 9.65 -0.18 -1.54
N ASP A 97 10.31 0.47 -2.50
CA ASP A 97 9.73 1.39 -3.47
C ASP A 97 8.34 0.92 -3.94
N HIS A 98 7.46 1.89 -4.14
CA HIS A 98 6.05 1.72 -4.44
C HIS A 98 5.86 0.68 -5.56
N ILE A 99 5.27 -0.47 -5.24
CA ILE A 99 4.94 -1.45 -6.28
C ILE A 99 3.75 -0.90 -7.06
N TRP A 100 4.05 -0.25 -8.20
CA TRP A 100 3.08 0.40 -9.08
C TRP A 100 2.39 -0.59 -10.02
N ASP A 101 3.03 -1.72 -10.32
CA ASP A 101 2.51 -2.74 -11.21
C ASP A 101 3.03 -4.12 -10.79
N TYR A 102 2.14 -5.01 -10.38
CA TYR A 102 2.49 -6.39 -9.99
C TYR A 102 2.86 -7.30 -11.17
N THR A 103 2.62 -6.84 -12.40
CA THR A 103 3.07 -7.55 -13.61
C THR A 103 4.53 -7.27 -13.98
N ASP A 104 5.16 -6.29 -13.33
CA ASP A 104 6.59 -6.04 -13.40
C ASP A 104 7.27 -6.80 -12.25
N ASP A 105 8.06 -7.82 -12.57
CA ASP A 105 8.70 -8.68 -11.59
C ASP A 105 9.93 -8.06 -10.91
N THR A 106 10.30 -6.82 -11.26
CA THR A 106 11.44 -6.09 -10.69
C THR A 106 11.36 -5.99 -9.16
N TYR A 107 10.16 -5.95 -8.56
CA TYR A 107 10.04 -5.92 -7.10
C TYR A 107 10.52 -7.22 -6.44
N ILE A 108 10.44 -8.39 -7.09
CA ILE A 108 11.00 -9.65 -6.59
C ILE A 108 12.53 -9.61 -6.65
N HIS A 109 13.10 -9.06 -7.72
CA HIS A 109 14.55 -8.81 -7.81
C HIS A 109 15.03 -7.88 -6.71
N ASN A 110 14.33 -6.77 -6.50
CA ASN A 110 14.66 -5.78 -5.48
C ASN A 110 14.56 -6.37 -4.07
N LEU A 111 13.47 -7.10 -3.75
CA LEU A 111 13.32 -7.76 -2.47
C LEU A 111 14.43 -8.78 -2.21
N THR A 112 14.80 -9.57 -3.21
CA THR A 112 15.94 -10.52 -3.10
C THR A 112 17.24 -9.79 -2.79
N HIS A 113 17.49 -8.65 -3.44
CA HIS A 113 18.66 -7.82 -3.17
C HIS A 113 18.62 -7.21 -1.75
N LEU A 114 17.47 -6.71 -1.31
CA LEU A 114 17.29 -6.16 0.03
C LEU A 114 17.47 -7.23 1.11
N THR A 115 17.00 -8.46 0.90
CA THR A 115 17.28 -9.60 1.78
C THR A 115 18.78 -9.89 1.86
N SER A 116 19.51 -9.80 0.75
CA SER A 116 20.97 -9.91 0.77
C SER A 116 21.60 -8.79 1.60
N LEU A 117 21.14 -7.54 1.45
CA LEU A 117 21.64 -6.40 2.25
C LEU A 117 21.31 -6.56 3.73
N GLN A 118 20.15 -7.11 4.07
CA GLN A 118 19.76 -7.45 5.44
C GLN A 118 20.71 -8.52 6.03
N SER A 119 20.99 -9.58 5.27
CA SER A 119 21.95 -10.62 5.69
C SER A 119 23.39 -10.11 5.91
N GLN A 120 23.74 -9.01 5.24
CA GLN A 120 25.03 -8.31 5.39
C GLN A 120 25.02 -7.29 6.54
N GLY A 121 23.91 -7.14 7.25
CA GLY A 121 23.75 -6.16 8.34
C GLY A 121 23.67 -4.71 7.86
N ARG A 122 23.41 -4.47 6.56
CA ARG A 122 23.28 -3.10 6.00
C ARG A 122 21.87 -2.54 6.17
N ILE A 123 20.88 -3.41 6.32
CA ILE A 123 19.49 -3.09 6.62
C ILE A 123 19.13 -3.90 7.85
N ALA A 124 18.55 -3.26 8.86
CA ALA A 124 18.11 -3.98 10.06
C ALA A 124 16.75 -4.65 9.81
N HIS A 125 15.81 -3.88 9.26
CA HIS A 125 14.41 -4.29 9.11
C HIS A 125 13.90 -3.99 7.70
N LEU A 126 13.10 -4.92 7.17
CA LEU A 126 12.52 -4.82 5.84
C LEU A 126 11.01 -4.59 5.95
N GLY A 127 10.54 -3.55 5.28
CA GLY A 127 9.13 -3.21 5.17
C GLY A 127 8.68 -3.11 3.71
N LEU A 128 7.38 -3.07 3.50
CA LEU A 128 6.74 -2.76 2.22
C LEU A 128 5.98 -1.44 2.31
N THR A 129 5.61 -0.88 1.17
CA THR A 129 4.76 0.30 1.08
C THR A 129 3.68 0.09 0.03
N ASN A 130 2.43 0.34 0.41
CA ASN A 130 1.25 0.21 -0.44
C ASN A 130 1.09 -1.19 -1.07
N THR A 131 1.52 -2.25 -0.38
CA THR A 131 1.29 -3.62 -0.86
C THR A 131 -0.09 -4.11 -0.43
N ASP A 132 -0.87 -4.66 -1.34
CA ASP A 132 -2.18 -5.23 -0.99
C ASP A 132 -2.07 -6.53 -0.20
N ALA A 133 -3.19 -7.02 0.37
CA ALA A 133 -3.15 -8.18 1.24
C ALA A 133 -2.83 -9.49 0.50
N ALA A 134 -3.14 -9.61 -0.80
CA ALA A 134 -2.85 -10.83 -1.56
C ALA A 134 -1.34 -10.94 -1.86
N HIS A 135 -0.73 -9.83 -2.27
CA HIS A 135 0.71 -9.79 -2.56
C HIS A 135 1.55 -9.79 -1.28
N LEU A 136 1.09 -9.17 -0.18
CA LEU A 136 1.76 -9.30 1.12
C LEU A 136 1.79 -10.78 1.57
N GLU A 137 0.65 -11.47 1.50
CA GLU A 137 0.55 -12.90 1.83
C GLU A 137 1.48 -13.73 0.95
N MET A 138 1.48 -13.47 -0.36
CA MET A 138 2.35 -14.14 -1.32
C MET A 138 3.85 -13.93 -1.04
N LEU A 139 4.27 -12.70 -0.74
CA LEU A 139 5.66 -12.39 -0.44
C LEU A 139 6.12 -13.04 0.87
N LEU A 140 5.27 -13.04 1.90
CA LEU A 140 5.55 -13.75 3.16
C LEU A 140 5.67 -15.27 2.92
N ASP A 141 4.77 -15.86 2.13
CA ASP A 141 4.81 -17.30 1.80
C ASP A 141 5.99 -17.68 0.91
N THR A 142 6.51 -16.73 0.12
CA THR A 142 7.77 -16.88 -0.64
C THR A 142 8.97 -17.01 0.30
N GLY A 143 8.88 -16.48 1.53
CA GLY A 143 9.93 -16.54 2.54
C GLY A 143 10.67 -15.21 2.77
N PHE A 144 10.17 -14.09 2.26
CA PHE A 144 10.73 -12.79 2.58
C PHE A 144 10.39 -12.40 4.04
N ASN A 145 11.40 -11.99 4.81
CA ASN A 145 11.24 -11.51 6.19
C ASN A 145 10.74 -10.06 6.18
N ILE A 146 9.44 -9.87 5.99
CA ILE A 146 8.78 -8.56 5.96
C ILE A 146 8.16 -8.28 7.32
N GLU A 147 8.51 -7.14 7.91
CA GLU A 147 8.10 -6.78 9.28
C GLU A 147 7.09 -5.64 9.32
N THR A 148 7.01 -4.80 8.29
CA THR A 148 6.01 -3.75 8.18
C THR A 148 5.40 -3.63 6.79
N ASN A 149 4.19 -3.08 6.74
CA ASN A 149 3.59 -2.59 5.51
C ASN A 149 3.02 -1.19 5.74
N GLN A 150 3.56 -0.20 5.05
CA GLN A 150 3.15 1.19 5.14
C GLN A 150 1.95 1.43 4.21
N VAL A 151 0.77 1.78 4.76
CA VAL A 151 -0.49 1.89 4.01
C VAL A 151 -1.30 3.11 4.43
N SER A 152 -2.22 3.57 3.58
CA SER A 152 -3.18 4.59 4.00
C SER A 152 -4.18 4.00 5.00
N CYS A 153 -4.45 4.73 6.09
CA CYS A 153 -5.54 4.39 7.01
C CYS A 153 -6.04 5.67 7.68
N SER A 154 -7.36 5.81 7.81
CA SER A 154 -7.98 6.90 8.56
C SER A 154 -9.39 6.50 8.98
N VAL A 155 -10.08 7.39 9.67
CA VAL A 155 -11.51 7.25 9.96
C VAL A 155 -12.40 7.20 8.70
N ILE A 156 -11.84 7.49 7.51
CA ILE A 156 -12.51 7.44 6.20
C ILE A 156 -12.02 6.26 5.36
N ASP A 157 -10.70 6.02 5.33
CA ASP A 157 -10.14 4.87 4.63
C ASP A 157 -10.12 3.63 5.53
N LEU A 158 -11.18 2.83 5.38
CA LEU A 158 -11.43 1.64 6.18
C LEU A 158 -10.91 0.35 5.54
N ARG A 159 -10.24 0.41 4.38
CA ARG A 159 -9.71 -0.79 3.70
C ARG A 159 -8.79 -1.63 4.60
N PRO A 160 -7.89 -1.04 5.42
CA PRO A 160 -7.08 -1.83 6.35
C PRO A 160 -7.91 -2.63 7.36
N VAL A 161 -9.08 -2.14 7.76
CA VAL A 161 -9.90 -2.67 8.86
C VAL A 161 -11.03 -3.58 8.36
N ARG A 162 -11.77 -3.15 7.33
CA ARG A 162 -12.86 -3.95 6.71
C ARG A 162 -12.31 -5.03 5.77
N GLY A 163 -11.16 -4.78 5.16
CA GLY A 163 -10.47 -5.72 4.28
C GLY A 163 -9.73 -6.85 5.02
N ARG A 164 -8.84 -7.53 4.30
CA ARG A 164 -8.04 -8.63 4.87
C ARG A 164 -6.75 -8.16 5.53
N MET A 165 -6.29 -6.94 5.24
CA MET A 165 -4.97 -6.43 5.61
C MET A 165 -4.68 -6.55 7.10
N SER A 166 -5.50 -5.96 7.98
CA SER A 166 -5.23 -6.03 9.44
C SER A 166 -5.23 -7.46 9.98
N ARG A 167 -6.11 -8.34 9.46
CA ARG A 167 -6.17 -9.75 9.88
C ARG A 167 -4.92 -10.52 9.46
N LEU A 168 -4.45 -10.29 8.24
CA LEU A 168 -3.21 -10.87 7.73
C LEU A 168 -2.00 -10.38 8.52
N CYS A 169 -1.90 -9.07 8.74
CA CYS A 169 -0.84 -8.47 9.53
C CYS A 169 -0.78 -9.05 10.94
N ALA A 170 -1.92 -9.15 11.62
CA ALA A 170 -2.00 -9.75 12.95
C ALA A 170 -1.61 -11.23 12.98
N SER A 171 -1.97 -12.02 11.95
CA SER A 171 -1.66 -13.46 11.92
C SER A 171 -0.22 -13.77 11.50
N ARG A 172 0.47 -12.82 10.88
CA ARG A 172 1.83 -12.98 10.33
C ARG A 172 2.88 -12.11 11.03
N ASP A 173 2.52 -11.44 12.13
CA ASP A 173 3.36 -10.52 12.90
C ASP A 173 3.97 -9.39 12.05
N VAL A 174 3.17 -8.84 11.12
CA VAL A 174 3.53 -7.67 10.32
C VAL A 174 2.87 -6.44 10.92
N GLY A 175 3.64 -5.38 11.15
CA GLY A 175 3.14 -4.10 11.65
C GLY A 175 2.63 -3.18 10.54
N LEU A 176 1.48 -2.54 10.75
CA LEU A 176 1.05 -1.44 9.87
C LEU A 176 1.65 -0.11 10.33
N LEU A 177 2.22 0.62 9.37
CA LEU A 177 2.63 2.01 9.52
C LEU A 177 1.66 2.88 8.70
N CYS A 178 0.77 3.59 9.37
CA CYS A 178 -0.36 4.23 8.71
C CYS A 178 -0.09 5.69 8.36
N TYR A 179 -0.09 6.03 7.07
CA TYR A 179 -0.09 7.43 6.63
C TYR A 179 -1.50 7.90 6.28
N GLY A 180 -1.68 9.22 6.15
CA GLY A 180 -2.96 9.78 5.71
C GLY A 180 -4.05 9.79 6.77
N THR A 181 -3.70 9.48 8.02
CA THR A 181 -4.56 9.51 9.21
C THR A 181 -5.44 10.76 9.31
N LEU A 182 -4.89 11.93 8.95
CA LEU A 182 -5.58 13.22 9.03
C LEU A 182 -6.06 13.76 7.68
N LEU A 183 -6.00 12.96 6.61
CA LEU A 183 -6.45 13.33 5.27
C LEU A 183 -5.86 14.66 4.77
N GLY A 184 -4.55 14.86 4.96
CA GLY A 184 -3.87 16.10 4.55
C GLY A 184 -4.30 17.34 5.34
N GLY A 185 -5.00 17.16 6.46
CA GLY A 185 -5.54 18.21 7.32
C GLY A 185 -7.05 18.40 7.23
N PHE A 186 -7.76 17.62 6.38
CA PHE A 186 -9.23 17.67 6.34
C PHE A 186 -9.87 17.23 7.66
N VAL A 187 -9.28 16.27 8.36
CA VAL A 187 -9.75 15.84 9.68
C VAL A 187 -9.28 16.84 10.73
N SER A 188 -9.95 17.99 10.80
CA SER A 188 -9.70 19.06 11.77
C SER A 188 -10.92 19.97 11.94
N GLU A 189 -10.92 20.75 13.02
CA GLU A 189 -11.95 21.74 13.36
C GLU A 189 -12.14 22.76 12.25
N LYS A 190 -11.06 23.07 11.51
CA LYS A 190 -11.07 24.01 10.38
C LYS A 190 -12.12 23.65 9.32
N TRP A 191 -12.40 22.36 9.13
CA TRP A 191 -13.29 21.87 8.08
C TRP A 191 -14.68 21.47 8.59
N LEU A 192 -14.91 21.50 9.90
CA LEU A 192 -16.20 21.15 10.49
C LEU A 192 -17.27 22.18 10.11
N GLY A 193 -18.38 21.68 9.54
CA GLY A 193 -19.51 22.50 9.09
C GLY A 193 -19.20 23.38 7.87
N GLN A 194 -18.04 23.22 7.24
CA GLN A 194 -17.67 23.99 6.05
C GLN A 194 -18.25 23.34 4.79
N PRO A 195 -18.58 24.14 3.77
CA PRO A 195 -18.91 23.61 2.45
C PRO A 195 -17.69 22.90 1.83
N GLU A 196 -17.96 21.98 0.92
CA GLU A 196 -16.92 21.33 0.13
C GLU A 196 -16.10 22.39 -0.64
N PRO A 197 -14.76 22.25 -0.74
CA PRO A 197 -13.96 23.10 -1.61
C PRO A 197 -14.50 23.08 -3.04
N ALA A 198 -14.89 24.25 -3.56
CA ALA A 198 -15.47 24.35 -4.89
C ALA A 198 -14.45 24.06 -6.02
N ASP A 199 -13.17 24.32 -5.76
CA ASP A 199 -12.08 24.11 -6.73
C ASP A 199 -10.92 23.35 -6.09
N ILE A 200 -10.76 22.09 -6.52
CA ILE A 200 -9.67 21.20 -6.09
C ILE A 200 -8.29 21.78 -6.42
N ASP A 201 -8.16 22.58 -7.48
CA ASP A 201 -6.87 23.13 -7.89
C ASP A 201 -6.39 24.27 -6.99
N THR A 202 -7.25 24.83 -6.15
CA THR A 202 -6.82 25.77 -5.10
C THR A 202 -6.19 25.07 -3.89
N LEU A 203 -6.38 23.76 -3.76
CA LEU A 203 -5.88 22.98 -2.64
C LEU A 203 -4.40 22.61 -2.82
N ASN A 204 -3.71 22.44 -1.70
CA ASN A 204 -2.37 21.86 -1.72
C ASN A 204 -2.40 20.38 -2.14
N TRP A 205 -1.24 19.84 -2.51
CA TRP A 205 -1.09 18.48 -3.04
C TRP A 205 -1.75 17.40 -2.18
N SER A 206 -1.53 17.43 -0.87
CA SER A 206 -2.13 16.48 0.08
C SER A 206 -3.64 16.58 0.13
N LEU A 207 -4.20 17.79 0.23
CA LEU A 207 -5.64 18.00 0.25
C LEU A 207 -6.28 17.55 -1.08
N ARG A 208 -5.64 17.77 -2.24
CA ARG A 208 -6.13 17.23 -3.52
C ARG A 208 -6.21 15.71 -3.51
N LYS A 209 -5.20 15.03 -2.96
CA LYS A 209 -5.19 13.57 -2.81
C LYS A 209 -6.39 13.13 -1.97
N TYR A 210 -6.54 13.68 -0.77
CA TYR A 210 -7.52 13.16 0.18
C TYR A 210 -8.95 13.65 -0.07
N LEU A 211 -9.17 14.72 -0.83
CA LEU A 211 -10.51 15.04 -1.32
C LEU A 211 -11.05 13.91 -2.22
N ARG A 212 -10.18 13.26 -3.01
CA ARG A 212 -10.56 12.07 -3.81
C ARG A 212 -10.89 10.86 -2.94
N PHE A 213 -10.20 10.67 -1.81
CA PHE A 213 -10.58 9.65 -0.82
C PHE A 213 -11.96 9.93 -0.24
N ILE A 214 -12.27 11.19 0.11
CA ILE A 214 -13.58 11.60 0.59
C ILE A 214 -14.66 11.31 -0.46
N TRP A 215 -14.42 11.62 -1.74
CA TRP A 215 -15.34 11.29 -2.83
C TRP A 215 -15.56 9.79 -2.99
N ALA A 216 -14.47 9.01 -2.99
CA ALA A 216 -14.54 7.55 -3.09
C ALA A 216 -15.30 6.92 -1.92
N ALA A 217 -15.19 7.50 -0.73
CA ALA A 217 -15.83 7.02 0.49
C ALA A 217 -17.30 7.50 0.69
N GLY A 218 -17.89 8.24 -0.25
CA GLY A 218 -19.30 8.63 -0.18
C GLY A 218 -19.57 10.09 -0.54
N GLY A 219 -18.58 10.96 -0.37
CA GLY A 219 -18.65 12.39 -0.64
C GLY A 219 -18.58 13.26 0.61
N TRP A 220 -18.63 14.59 0.41
CA TRP A 220 -18.41 15.56 1.48
C TRP A 220 -19.47 15.51 2.59
N ALA A 221 -20.72 15.22 2.25
CA ALA A 221 -21.81 15.14 3.23
C ALA A 221 -21.55 14.03 4.26
N ASP A 222 -21.21 12.81 3.81
CA ASP A 222 -20.90 11.69 4.69
C ASP A 222 -19.62 11.95 5.49
N PHE A 223 -18.62 12.60 4.87
CA PHE A 223 -17.42 13.05 5.57
C PHE A 223 -17.73 14.03 6.72
N GLN A 224 -18.67 14.98 6.53
CA GLN A 224 -19.07 15.91 7.60
C GLN A 224 -19.78 15.21 8.77
N VAL A 225 -20.53 14.12 8.50
CA VAL A 225 -21.14 13.30 9.55
C VAL A 225 -20.05 12.65 10.42
N VAL A 226 -19.01 12.09 9.80
CA VAL A 226 -17.86 11.53 10.51
C VAL A 226 -17.10 12.62 11.28
N LEU A 227 -16.90 13.79 10.68
CA LEU A 227 -16.20 14.90 11.33
C LEU A 227 -16.95 15.43 12.57
N ALA A 228 -18.28 15.49 12.52
CA ALA A 228 -19.13 15.87 13.66
C ALA A 228 -19.13 14.79 14.77
N ALA A 229 -19.05 13.51 14.41
CA ALA A 229 -18.88 12.43 15.39
C ALA A 229 -17.54 12.53 16.11
N LEU A 230 -16.46 12.81 15.38
CA LEU A 230 -15.14 13.06 15.96
C LEU A 230 -15.14 14.28 16.87
N ASP A 231 -15.81 15.38 16.48
CA ASP A 231 -15.96 16.59 17.31
C ASP A 231 -16.72 16.30 18.62
N THR A 232 -17.75 15.46 18.56
CA THR A 232 -18.50 15.04 19.76
C THR A 232 -17.59 14.33 20.76
N VAL A 233 -16.79 13.38 20.28
CA VAL A 233 -15.81 12.66 21.10
C VAL A 233 -14.69 13.61 21.57
N ALA A 234 -14.20 14.48 20.70
CA ALA A 234 -13.15 15.45 21.03
C ALA A 234 -13.57 16.38 22.18
N LYS A 235 -14.82 16.88 22.15
CA LYS A 235 -15.41 17.68 23.23
C LYS A 235 -15.56 16.91 24.54
N LYS A 236 -15.94 15.62 24.48
CA LYS A 236 -16.02 14.75 25.67
C LYS A 236 -14.66 14.60 26.36
N HIS A 237 -13.60 14.44 25.57
CA HIS A 237 -12.23 14.25 26.08
C HIS A 237 -11.42 15.55 26.27
N GLY A 238 -11.96 16.70 25.85
CA GLY A 238 -11.27 18.00 25.97
C GLY A 238 -10.03 18.12 25.07
N VAL A 239 -10.01 17.42 23.93
CA VAL A 239 -8.90 17.40 22.96
C VAL A 239 -9.38 17.86 21.58
N SER A 240 -8.48 17.85 20.60
CA SER A 240 -8.78 18.21 19.21
C SER A 240 -9.34 17.02 18.41
N ILE A 241 -10.05 17.31 17.32
CA ILE A 241 -10.50 16.32 16.32
C ILE A 241 -9.33 15.48 15.79
N PRO A 242 -8.17 16.08 15.40
CA PRO A 242 -6.99 15.31 15.00
C PRO A 242 -6.50 14.32 16.07
N ALA A 243 -6.55 14.67 17.35
CA ALA A 243 -6.11 13.78 18.43
C ALA A 243 -7.01 12.54 18.54
N VAL A 244 -8.33 12.72 18.47
CA VAL A 244 -9.30 11.60 18.45
C VAL A 244 -9.12 10.71 17.23
N ALA A 245 -9.01 11.30 16.03
CA ALA A 245 -8.82 10.55 14.80
C ALA A 245 -7.51 9.75 14.79
N THR A 246 -6.43 10.35 15.31
CA THR A 246 -5.14 9.69 15.46
C THR A 246 -5.22 8.53 16.46
N ARG A 247 -5.83 8.77 17.63
CA ARG A 247 -6.07 7.72 18.63
C ARG A 247 -6.90 6.57 18.06
N TRP A 248 -7.93 6.87 17.27
CA TRP A 248 -8.76 5.85 16.63
C TRP A 248 -7.94 4.91 15.74
N VAL A 249 -7.04 5.45 14.91
CA VAL A 249 -6.13 4.63 14.07
C VAL A 249 -5.13 3.86 14.93
N LEU A 250 -4.57 4.48 15.96
CA LEU A 250 -3.63 3.83 16.88
C LEU A 250 -4.29 2.71 17.69
N ASP A 251 -5.60 2.70 17.90
CA ASP A 251 -6.28 1.62 18.62
C ASP A 251 -6.52 0.38 17.75
N LEU A 252 -6.26 0.44 16.45
CA LEU A 252 -6.36 -0.71 15.57
C LEU A 252 -5.24 -1.71 15.90
N PRO A 253 -5.55 -3.00 16.18
CA PRO A 253 -4.56 -3.97 16.68
C PRO A 253 -3.33 -4.18 15.78
N ALA A 254 -3.51 -4.07 14.46
CA ALA A 254 -2.41 -4.25 13.50
C ALA A 254 -1.52 -2.99 13.36
N VAL A 255 -1.94 -1.83 13.88
CA VAL A 255 -1.24 -0.55 13.71
C VAL A 255 -0.17 -0.39 14.78
N LYS A 256 1.09 -0.34 14.33
CA LYS A 256 2.25 -0.10 15.20
C LYS A 256 2.51 1.39 15.37
N ALA A 257 2.37 2.16 14.29
CA ALA A 257 2.49 3.61 14.36
C ALA A 257 1.66 4.31 13.27
N VAL A 258 1.36 5.59 13.50
CA VAL A 258 0.89 6.51 12.47
C VAL A 258 2.04 7.39 12.00
N ILE A 259 2.00 7.80 10.74
CA ILE A 259 2.96 8.75 10.15
C ILE A 259 2.24 10.09 9.99
N VAL A 260 2.68 11.08 10.77
CA VAL A 260 2.10 12.42 10.79
C VAL A 260 3.08 13.40 10.16
N GLY A 261 2.57 14.24 9.27
CA GLY A 261 3.40 15.18 8.51
C GLY A 261 3.96 16.25 9.41
N THR A 262 5.29 16.38 9.40
CA THR A 262 5.99 17.29 10.30
C THR A 262 6.71 18.38 9.50
N ARG A 263 6.70 19.61 10.03
CA ARG A 263 7.49 20.72 9.52
C ARG A 263 8.63 21.03 10.47
N LEU A 264 9.85 20.77 10.04
CA LEU A 264 11.06 21.02 10.82
C LEU A 264 11.37 22.52 10.88
N SER A 265 10.88 23.19 11.93
CA SER A 265 11.03 24.63 12.11
C SER A 265 11.19 25.02 13.59
N ALA A 266 11.52 26.28 13.85
CA ALA A 266 11.58 26.82 15.21
C ALA A 266 10.24 26.82 15.97
N HIS A 267 9.11 26.59 15.28
CA HIS A 267 7.77 26.57 15.88
C HIS A 267 7.21 25.15 16.03
N SER A 268 8.06 24.13 15.92
CA SER A 268 7.66 22.72 15.95
C SER A 268 7.01 22.28 17.26
N GLU A 269 7.34 22.95 18.38
CA GLU A 269 6.83 22.63 19.72
C GLU A 269 5.30 22.55 19.79
N LYS A 270 4.61 23.47 19.09
CA LYS A 270 3.15 23.48 19.07
C LYS A 270 2.58 22.22 18.40
N HIS A 271 3.14 21.83 17.25
CA HIS A 271 2.67 20.65 16.53
C HIS A 271 3.03 19.35 17.25
N ILE A 272 4.18 19.31 17.93
CA ILE A 272 4.55 18.20 18.82
C ILE A 272 3.50 18.05 19.92
N ALA A 273 3.19 19.14 20.63
CA ALA A 273 2.20 19.11 21.70
C ALA A 273 0.82 18.66 21.19
N GLU A 274 0.37 19.18 20.04
CA GLU A 274 -0.90 18.79 19.41
C GLU A 274 -0.95 17.30 19.03
N ASN A 275 0.14 16.74 18.49
CA ASN A 275 0.23 15.33 18.13
C ASN A 275 0.23 14.42 19.36
N LEU A 276 0.94 14.81 20.42
CA LEU A 276 1.03 14.03 21.67
C LEU A 276 -0.29 13.97 22.44
N LEU A 277 -1.24 14.88 22.19
CA LEU A 277 -2.60 14.78 22.74
C LEU A 277 -3.30 13.49 22.33
N ALA A 278 -2.91 12.83 21.23
CA ALA A 278 -3.49 11.53 20.88
C ALA A 278 -3.22 10.46 21.96
N PHE A 279 -2.14 10.57 22.75
CA PHE A 279 -1.81 9.65 23.84
C PHE A 279 -2.54 9.97 25.15
N SER A 280 -3.21 11.13 25.27
CA SER A 280 -4.03 11.43 26.45
C SER A 280 -5.47 10.90 26.34
N VAL A 281 -5.85 10.39 25.16
CA VAL A 281 -7.21 9.92 24.89
C VAL A 281 -7.28 8.40 25.08
N THR A 282 -8.29 7.92 25.80
CA THR A 282 -8.68 6.51 25.81
C THR A 282 -10.12 6.41 25.34
N LEU A 283 -10.33 5.87 24.13
CA LEU A 283 -11.66 5.74 23.54
C LEU A 283 -12.43 4.59 24.19
N ASP A 284 -13.54 4.92 24.84
CA ASP A 284 -14.46 3.93 25.42
C ASP A 284 -15.43 3.36 24.37
N ASP A 285 -16.28 2.42 24.79
CA ASP A 285 -17.24 1.76 23.87
C ASP A 285 -18.26 2.74 23.28
N GLU A 286 -18.63 3.80 24.01
CA GLU A 286 -19.56 4.83 23.53
C GLU A 286 -18.88 5.68 22.46
N ASP A 287 -17.62 6.09 22.67
CA ASP A 287 -16.84 6.85 21.69
C ASP A 287 -16.71 6.07 20.38
N ARG A 288 -16.36 4.77 20.50
CA ARG A 288 -16.24 3.87 19.36
C ARG A 288 -17.59 3.69 18.65
N ALA A 289 -18.68 3.57 19.39
CA ALA A 289 -20.02 3.44 18.81
C ALA A 289 -20.45 4.70 18.06
N VAL A 290 -20.14 5.90 18.58
CA VAL A 290 -20.42 7.18 17.90
C VAL A 290 -19.68 7.28 16.57
N ILE A 291 -18.38 6.96 16.56
CA ILE A 291 -17.57 6.98 15.33
C ILE A 291 -18.04 5.90 14.35
N ALA A 292 -18.26 4.67 14.82
CA ALA A 292 -18.72 3.56 13.98
C ALA A 292 -20.08 3.85 13.34
N LYS A 293 -21.02 4.46 14.09
CA LYS A 293 -22.33 4.84 13.57
C LYS A 293 -22.22 5.86 12.44
N ALA A 294 -21.34 6.84 12.56
CA ALA A 294 -21.08 7.81 11.49
C ALA A 294 -20.46 7.15 10.24
N GLN A 295 -19.61 6.12 10.44
CA GLN A 295 -18.98 5.37 9.36
C GLN A 295 -19.92 4.42 8.60
N GLU A 296 -21.14 4.17 9.07
CA GLU A 296 -22.16 3.39 8.34
C GLU A 296 -22.61 4.09 7.04
N GLY A 297 -22.54 5.42 6.98
CA GLY A 297 -22.86 6.20 5.78
C GLY A 297 -21.77 6.15 4.70
N LEU A 298 -20.56 5.73 5.06
CA LEU A 298 -19.45 5.66 4.12
C LEU A 298 -19.58 4.47 3.17
N ARG A 299 -19.21 4.68 1.91
CA ARG A 299 -18.98 3.62 0.94
C ARG A 299 -17.56 3.07 1.11
N ASP A 300 -17.39 1.79 0.83
CA ASP A 300 -16.05 1.21 0.79
C ASP A 300 -15.27 1.80 -0.39
N ILE A 301 -14.08 2.31 -0.10
CA ILE A 301 -13.14 2.73 -1.14
C ILE A 301 -12.79 1.49 -1.98
N PRO A 302 -12.88 1.55 -3.33
CA PRO A 302 -12.64 0.39 -4.17
C PRO A 302 -11.24 -0.21 -4.01
N GLY A 303 -11.15 -1.53 -4.14
CA GLY A 303 -9.89 -2.28 -4.10
C GLY A 303 -9.34 -2.51 -2.69
N ASP A 304 -8.09 -2.98 -2.63
CA ASP A 304 -7.36 -3.23 -1.39
C ASP A 304 -6.35 -2.09 -1.12
N CYS A 305 -5.61 -2.15 -0.03
CA CYS A 305 -4.58 -1.17 0.32
C CYS A 305 -3.55 -1.01 -0.81
N GLY A 306 -3.30 0.24 -1.20
CA GLY A 306 -2.38 0.61 -2.28
C GLY A 306 -3.00 0.58 -3.68
N ASP A 307 -4.19 -0.01 -3.87
CA ASP A 307 -4.86 0.01 -5.19
C ASP A 307 -5.21 1.43 -5.65
N GLU A 308 -5.26 2.40 -4.73
CA GLU A 308 -5.43 3.82 -5.08
C GLU A 308 -4.34 4.36 -6.02
N TYR A 309 -3.21 3.67 -6.12
CA TYR A 309 -2.09 3.99 -7.00
C TYR A 309 -2.07 3.14 -8.27
N ARG A 310 -2.76 1.99 -8.28
CA ARG A 310 -2.66 0.99 -9.34
C ARG A 310 -3.91 0.91 -10.21
N ARG A 311 -5.08 1.23 -9.65
CA ARG A 311 -6.38 1.00 -10.29
C ARG A 311 -7.28 2.24 -10.21
N PRO A 312 -8.10 2.49 -11.24
CA PRO A 312 -9.14 3.49 -11.17
C PRO A 312 -10.19 3.17 -10.08
N PRO A 313 -10.73 4.19 -9.37
CA PRO A 313 -10.32 5.59 -9.44
C PRO A 313 -8.96 5.81 -8.76
N TYR A 314 -8.00 6.43 -9.46
CA TYR A 314 -6.69 6.75 -8.89
C TYR A 314 -6.84 7.86 -7.84
N LEU A 315 -6.52 7.56 -6.58
CA LEU A 315 -6.61 8.51 -5.47
C LEU A 315 -5.23 9.13 -5.18
N THR A 316 -4.57 9.60 -6.23
CA THR A 316 -3.32 10.36 -6.12
C THR A 316 -3.62 11.85 -6.14
N ALA A 317 -2.66 12.68 -5.75
CA ALA A 317 -2.85 14.14 -5.80
C ALA A 317 -3.08 14.66 -7.24
N ALA A 318 -2.42 14.03 -8.22
CA ALA A 318 -2.59 14.33 -9.63
C ALA A 318 -3.86 13.68 -10.22
N GLY A 319 -4.45 12.70 -9.54
CA GLY A 319 -5.59 11.94 -10.01
C GLY A 319 -5.18 10.91 -11.06
N ASP A 320 -6.04 10.73 -12.06
CA ASP A 320 -5.81 9.82 -13.18
C ASP A 320 -4.90 10.48 -14.23
N LEU A 321 -3.64 10.03 -14.29
CA LEU A 321 -2.66 10.44 -15.30
C LEU A 321 -2.54 9.44 -16.45
N SER A 322 -3.43 8.45 -16.56
CA SER A 322 -3.37 7.44 -17.63
C SER A 322 -3.40 8.05 -19.03
N HIS A 323 -4.09 9.17 -19.21
CA HIS A 323 -4.13 9.94 -20.46
C HIS A 323 -2.77 10.58 -20.84
N HIS A 324 -1.82 10.70 -19.91
CA HIS A 324 -0.45 11.14 -20.17
C HIS A 324 0.50 9.99 -20.49
N VAL A 325 0.08 8.74 -20.30
CA VAL A 325 0.89 7.57 -20.65
C VAL A 325 0.96 7.48 -22.17
N LYS A 326 2.15 7.76 -22.71
CA LYS A 326 2.40 7.59 -24.14
C LYS A 326 2.32 6.11 -24.49
N GLU A 327 1.67 5.82 -25.60
CA GLU A 327 1.68 4.48 -26.17
C GLU A 327 3.12 3.98 -26.36
N THR A 328 3.39 2.76 -25.89
CA THR A 328 4.68 2.12 -26.05
C THR A 328 4.88 1.64 -27.49
N ASP A 329 6.13 1.60 -27.96
CA ASP A 329 6.43 1.07 -29.30
C ASP A 329 6.00 -0.39 -29.46
N ARG A 330 6.00 -1.17 -28.36
CA ARG A 330 5.43 -2.53 -28.33
C ARG A 330 3.94 -2.52 -28.62
N ALA A 331 3.15 -1.74 -27.89
CA ALA A 331 1.70 -1.67 -28.09
C ALA A 331 1.35 -1.26 -29.53
N ARG A 332 2.08 -0.27 -30.07
CA ARG A 332 1.95 0.14 -31.48
C ARG A 332 2.24 -1.01 -32.44
N SER A 333 3.37 -1.71 -32.26
CA SER A 333 3.79 -2.82 -33.11
C SER A 333 2.79 -3.98 -33.08
N VAL A 334 2.27 -4.33 -31.91
CA VAL A 334 1.23 -5.36 -31.76
C VAL A 334 -0.02 -4.96 -32.56
N ARG A 335 -0.50 -3.73 -32.39
CA ARG A 335 -1.69 -3.26 -33.11
C ARG A 335 -1.49 -3.28 -34.62
N GLU A 336 -0.34 -2.81 -35.12
CA GLU A 336 -0.01 -2.81 -36.55
C GLU A 336 0.04 -4.22 -37.12
N ALA A 337 0.68 -5.16 -36.41
CA ALA A 337 0.73 -6.57 -36.81
C ALA A 337 -0.66 -7.21 -36.88
N ILE A 338 -1.50 -6.97 -35.86
CA ILE A 338 -2.88 -7.49 -35.83
C ILE A 338 -3.73 -6.86 -36.95
N ALA A 339 -3.59 -5.55 -37.20
CA ALA A 339 -4.27 -4.88 -38.31
C ALA A 339 -3.83 -5.42 -39.68
N ALA A 340 -2.59 -5.89 -39.80
CA ALA A 340 -2.07 -6.57 -40.98
C ALA A 340 -2.47 -8.06 -41.07
N GLY A 341 -3.29 -8.57 -40.15
CA GLY A 341 -3.74 -9.96 -40.12
C GLY A 341 -2.66 -10.95 -39.66
N GLN A 342 -1.62 -10.47 -38.97
CA GLN A 342 -0.51 -11.31 -38.51
C GLN A 342 -0.81 -11.93 -37.14
N ARG A 343 -0.18 -13.08 -36.88
CA ARG A 343 -0.08 -13.68 -35.54
C ARG A 343 1.03 -12.97 -34.77
N VAL A 344 0.78 -12.62 -33.52
CA VAL A 344 1.79 -12.05 -32.61
C VAL A 344 2.04 -13.00 -31.46
N GLU A 345 3.31 -13.33 -31.23
CA GLU A 345 3.75 -14.19 -30.13
C GLU A 345 4.44 -13.32 -29.08
N TYR A 346 4.14 -13.60 -27.81
CA TYR A 346 4.84 -13.02 -26.67
C TYR A 346 5.64 -14.12 -25.96
N LEU A 347 6.96 -13.94 -25.92
CA LEU A 347 7.89 -14.76 -25.17
C LEU A 347 8.21 -14.06 -23.85
N SER A 348 8.07 -14.79 -22.76
CA SER A 348 8.42 -14.32 -21.42
C SER A 348 9.92 -14.39 -21.15
N GLY A 349 10.68 -15.14 -21.95
CA GLY A 349 12.10 -15.41 -21.71
C GLY A 349 12.33 -16.61 -20.79
N ASN A 350 11.26 -17.36 -20.46
CA ASN A 350 11.37 -18.58 -19.66
C ASN A 350 12.17 -19.64 -20.43
N LYS A 351 13.12 -20.30 -19.74
CA LYS A 351 14.00 -21.33 -20.33
C LYS A 351 13.25 -22.45 -21.04
N TRP A 352 12.01 -22.74 -20.65
CA TRP A 352 11.19 -23.81 -21.23
C TRP A 352 10.57 -23.44 -22.58
N GLU A 353 10.38 -22.16 -22.90
CA GLU A 353 9.77 -21.72 -24.16
C GLU A 353 10.49 -22.30 -25.40
N PRO A 354 11.84 -22.17 -25.54
CA PRO A 354 12.56 -22.78 -26.66
C PRO A 354 12.71 -24.31 -26.56
N ILE A 355 12.62 -24.89 -25.37
CA ILE A 355 12.80 -26.35 -25.15
C ILE A 355 11.52 -27.11 -25.52
N CYS A 356 10.38 -26.64 -25.02
CA CYS A 356 9.08 -27.27 -25.20
C CYS A 356 8.36 -26.77 -26.46
N GLY A 357 8.82 -25.67 -27.08
CA GLY A 357 8.26 -25.14 -28.32
C GLY A 357 6.92 -24.41 -28.12
N TYR A 358 6.86 -23.52 -27.14
CA TYR A 358 5.67 -22.69 -26.86
C TYR A 358 6.05 -21.21 -26.65
N SER A 359 5.03 -20.36 -26.63
CA SER A 359 5.14 -18.95 -26.22
C SER A 359 4.23 -18.70 -25.02
N ARG A 360 4.62 -17.79 -24.11
CA ARG A 360 3.78 -17.40 -22.97
C ARG A 360 2.37 -17.02 -23.43
N ALA A 361 2.25 -16.26 -24.51
CA ALA A 361 0.95 -15.98 -25.11
C ALA A 361 1.01 -15.76 -26.62
N VAL A 362 -0.11 -16.03 -27.29
CA VAL A 362 -0.29 -15.81 -28.73
C VAL A 362 -1.56 -15.00 -28.96
N ARG A 363 -1.47 -13.95 -29.78
CA ARG A 363 -2.63 -13.20 -30.28
C ARG A 363 -2.86 -13.46 -31.77
N VAL A 364 -4.10 -13.78 -32.13
CA VAL A 364 -4.58 -13.87 -33.51
C VAL A 364 -5.91 -13.13 -33.61
N GLY A 365 -5.91 -11.97 -34.28
CA GLY A 365 -7.10 -11.10 -34.30
C GLY A 365 -7.48 -10.61 -32.89
N SER A 366 -8.73 -10.88 -32.50
CA SER A 366 -9.27 -10.59 -31.17
C SER A 366 -8.94 -11.64 -30.11
N HIS A 367 -8.49 -12.83 -30.50
CA HIS A 367 -8.25 -13.94 -29.57
C HIS A 367 -6.83 -13.93 -29.02
N ILE A 368 -6.70 -14.07 -27.71
CA ILE A 368 -5.43 -14.25 -27.01
C ILE A 368 -5.48 -15.56 -26.23
N HIS A 369 -4.50 -16.42 -26.46
CA HIS A 369 -4.31 -17.66 -25.72
C HIS A 369 -3.05 -17.55 -24.87
N ILE A 370 -3.18 -17.74 -23.56
CA ILE A 370 -2.07 -17.75 -22.60
C ILE A 370 -1.80 -19.19 -22.19
N SER A 371 -0.52 -19.58 -22.26
CA SER A 371 -0.07 -20.91 -21.87
C SER A 371 -0.20 -21.13 -20.37
N GLY A 372 -0.23 -22.40 -19.94
CA GLY A 372 -0.23 -22.77 -18.53
C GLY A 372 0.90 -22.07 -17.75
N THR A 373 0.51 -21.46 -16.63
CA THR A 373 1.35 -20.55 -15.85
C THR A 373 1.44 -21.06 -14.43
N THR A 374 2.64 -21.45 -14.03
CA THR A 374 2.99 -21.87 -12.66
C THR A 374 3.78 -20.79 -11.95
N ALA A 375 4.07 -21.01 -10.67
CA ALA A 375 4.74 -20.03 -9.83
C ALA A 375 6.28 -19.98 -9.97
N ASN A 376 6.77 -20.06 -11.21
CA ASN A 376 8.19 -19.94 -11.51
C ASN A 376 8.73 -18.57 -11.04
N PRO A 377 9.86 -18.53 -10.32
CA PRO A 377 10.45 -17.28 -9.88
C PRO A 377 11.27 -16.60 -10.99
N PRO A 378 11.35 -15.26 -10.97
CA PRO A 378 12.17 -14.49 -11.91
C PRO A 378 13.66 -14.45 -11.49
N VAL A 379 13.97 -14.90 -10.26
CA VAL A 379 15.32 -14.94 -9.68
C VAL A 379 15.77 -16.39 -9.41
N PRO A 380 17.00 -16.79 -9.78
CA PRO A 380 17.47 -18.17 -9.57
C PRO A 380 17.63 -18.60 -8.12
N SER A 381 17.71 -17.66 -7.18
CA SER A 381 17.88 -17.94 -5.74
C SER A 381 16.57 -18.33 -5.04
N LEU A 382 15.42 -18.12 -5.68
CA LEU A 382 14.13 -18.60 -5.21
C LEU A 382 13.80 -19.87 -5.99
N SER A 383 13.12 -20.81 -5.34
CA SER A 383 12.65 -22.03 -5.98
C SER A 383 11.21 -21.88 -6.50
N CYS A 384 10.36 -21.18 -5.73
CA CYS A 384 8.96 -20.95 -6.05
C CYS A 384 8.43 -19.68 -5.38
N VAL A 385 7.71 -18.82 -6.11
CA VAL A 385 7.02 -17.66 -5.54
C VAL A 385 5.73 -18.12 -4.86
N GLY A 386 5.47 -17.67 -3.64
CA GLY A 386 4.37 -18.15 -2.81
C GLY A 386 4.65 -19.47 -2.09
N GLY A 387 5.87 -20.01 -2.21
CA GLY A 387 6.36 -21.15 -1.45
C GLY A 387 5.41 -22.35 -1.48
N ARG A 388 4.89 -22.75 -0.31
CA ARG A 388 3.99 -23.91 -0.16
C ARG A 388 2.50 -23.56 -0.14
N SER A 389 2.15 -22.33 -0.48
CA SER A 389 0.76 -21.87 -0.51
C SER A 389 0.24 -21.85 -1.93
N ALA A 390 -0.64 -22.80 -2.27
CA ALA A 390 -1.27 -22.85 -3.59
C ALA A 390 -2.04 -21.55 -3.91
N LYS A 391 -2.62 -20.92 -2.89
CA LYS A 391 -3.28 -19.61 -3.00
C LYS A 391 -2.31 -18.51 -3.44
N SER A 392 -1.15 -18.42 -2.80
CA SER A 392 -0.11 -17.45 -3.13
C SER A 392 0.53 -17.72 -4.49
N GLN A 393 0.74 -18.99 -4.84
CA GLN A 393 1.18 -19.38 -6.18
C GLN A 393 0.15 -18.98 -7.26
N ALA A 394 -1.15 -19.06 -6.97
CA ALA A 394 -2.21 -18.65 -7.89
C ALA A 394 -2.22 -17.13 -8.11
N VAL A 395 -1.98 -16.33 -7.07
CA VAL A 395 -1.83 -14.86 -7.19
C VAL A 395 -0.72 -14.53 -8.19
N TRP A 396 0.47 -15.10 -7.99
CA TRP A 396 1.61 -14.89 -8.87
C TRP A 396 1.35 -15.35 -10.32
N ALA A 397 0.73 -16.51 -10.50
CA ALA A 397 0.37 -17.01 -11.83
C ALA A 397 -0.59 -16.05 -12.57
N LEU A 398 -1.54 -15.45 -11.85
CA LEU A 398 -2.48 -14.47 -12.40
C LEU A 398 -1.79 -13.14 -12.77
N ASP A 399 -0.74 -12.73 -12.06
CA ASP A 399 0.05 -11.55 -12.42
C ASP A 399 0.87 -11.79 -13.70
N ILE A 400 1.47 -12.97 -13.85
CA ILE A 400 2.15 -13.36 -15.10
C ILE A 400 1.16 -13.38 -16.27
N ILE A 401 -0.05 -13.89 -16.07
CA ILE A 401 -1.12 -13.90 -17.08
C ILE A 401 -1.49 -12.45 -17.45
N GLU A 402 -1.67 -11.55 -16.49
CA GLU A 402 -1.94 -10.15 -16.77
C GLU A 402 -0.78 -9.48 -17.53
N GLY A 403 0.47 -9.75 -17.16
CA GLY A 403 1.64 -9.24 -17.86
C GLY A 403 1.66 -9.69 -19.34
N ALA A 404 1.31 -10.95 -19.60
CA ALA A 404 1.20 -11.47 -20.97
C ALA A 404 0.07 -10.80 -21.77
N LEU A 405 -1.08 -10.55 -21.14
CA LEU A 405 -2.19 -9.81 -21.76
C LEU A 405 -1.78 -8.37 -22.09
N LYS A 406 -1.15 -7.66 -21.15
CA LYS A 406 -0.62 -6.30 -21.35
C LYS A 406 0.38 -6.25 -22.50
N ALA A 407 1.29 -7.23 -22.58
CA ALA A 407 2.28 -7.33 -23.65
C ALA A 407 1.66 -7.48 -25.04
N LEU A 408 0.44 -8.03 -25.12
CA LEU A 408 -0.33 -8.22 -26.34
C LEU A 408 -1.47 -7.19 -26.50
N GLY A 409 -1.46 -6.10 -25.73
CA GLY A 409 -2.41 -4.99 -25.86
C GLY A 409 -3.83 -5.35 -25.39
N SER A 410 -3.94 -6.08 -24.30
CA SER A 410 -5.19 -6.53 -23.65
C SER A 410 -5.06 -6.43 -22.12
N SER A 411 -6.09 -6.82 -21.38
CA SER A 411 -6.14 -6.77 -19.92
C SER A 411 -6.91 -7.96 -19.33
N MET A 412 -6.87 -8.11 -18.00
CA MET A 412 -7.67 -9.14 -17.30
C MET A 412 -9.18 -9.03 -17.55
N LYS A 413 -9.70 -7.85 -17.94
CA LYS A 413 -11.11 -7.65 -18.28
C LYS A 413 -11.55 -8.43 -19.52
N ASP A 414 -10.61 -8.72 -20.40
CA ASP A 414 -10.86 -9.42 -21.66
C ASP A 414 -10.88 -10.94 -21.47
N VAL A 415 -10.54 -11.45 -20.27
CA VAL A 415 -10.49 -12.88 -19.98
C VAL A 415 -11.90 -13.47 -19.98
N VAL A 416 -12.15 -14.38 -20.91
CA VAL A 416 -13.44 -15.09 -21.07
C VAL A 416 -13.39 -16.51 -20.52
N ARG A 417 -12.19 -17.08 -20.37
CA ARG A 417 -12.01 -18.44 -19.85
C ARG A 417 -10.74 -18.59 -19.04
N THR A 418 -10.82 -19.35 -17.96
CA THR A 418 -9.66 -19.88 -17.24
C THR A 418 -9.76 -21.39 -17.07
N ARG A 419 -8.60 -22.05 -16.98
CA ARG A 419 -8.46 -23.43 -16.56
C ARG A 419 -7.43 -23.50 -15.45
N VAL A 420 -7.85 -23.99 -14.29
CA VAL A 420 -7.03 -24.13 -13.09
C VAL A 420 -6.71 -25.61 -12.90
N ILE A 421 -5.42 -25.91 -12.78
CA ILE A 421 -4.91 -27.27 -12.59
C ILE A 421 -4.21 -27.30 -11.23
N LEU A 422 -4.67 -28.16 -10.33
CA LEU A 422 -4.13 -28.30 -8.98
C LEU A 422 -3.35 -29.59 -8.83
N SER A 423 -2.27 -29.57 -8.05
CA SER A 423 -1.59 -30.79 -7.62
C SER A 423 -2.39 -31.56 -6.56
N ASN A 424 -3.28 -30.87 -5.83
CA ASN A 424 -4.07 -31.44 -4.74
C ASN A 424 -5.44 -30.75 -4.60
N ARG A 425 -6.55 -31.52 -4.63
CA ARG A 425 -7.92 -31.00 -4.45
C ARG A 425 -8.17 -30.28 -3.14
N LYS A 426 -7.35 -30.51 -2.10
CA LYS A 426 -7.50 -29.81 -0.82
C LYS A 426 -7.28 -28.30 -0.95
N ASP A 427 -6.55 -27.87 -1.97
CA ASP A 427 -6.25 -26.47 -2.23
C ASP A 427 -7.34 -25.76 -3.06
N ALA A 428 -8.40 -26.48 -3.47
CA ALA A 428 -9.41 -25.97 -4.40
C ALA A 428 -10.10 -24.69 -3.90
N GLU A 429 -10.47 -24.62 -2.62
CA GLU A 429 -11.10 -23.44 -2.04
C GLU A 429 -10.12 -22.27 -2.02
N ALA A 430 -8.91 -22.47 -1.49
CA ALA A 430 -7.90 -21.43 -1.36
C ALA A 430 -7.48 -20.83 -2.72
N VAL A 431 -7.31 -21.66 -3.75
CA VAL A 431 -7.02 -21.20 -5.12
C VAL A 431 -8.23 -20.51 -5.75
N SER A 432 -9.44 -21.02 -5.51
CA SER A 432 -10.67 -20.39 -6.01
C SER A 432 -10.88 -19.01 -5.40
N GLU A 433 -10.52 -18.80 -4.14
CA GLU A 433 -10.53 -17.48 -3.49
C GLU A 433 -9.55 -16.50 -4.15
N ALA A 434 -8.31 -16.92 -4.43
CA ALA A 434 -7.32 -16.07 -5.12
C ALA A 434 -7.78 -15.70 -6.52
N HIS A 435 -8.25 -16.68 -7.29
CA HIS A 435 -8.82 -16.45 -8.62
C HIS A 435 -10.04 -15.52 -8.55
N GLY A 436 -10.99 -15.81 -7.66
CA GLY A 436 -12.19 -15.01 -7.46
C GLY A 436 -11.88 -13.57 -7.09
N TRP A 437 -10.99 -13.34 -6.13
CA TRP A 437 -10.50 -12.01 -5.75
C TRP A 437 -9.98 -11.25 -6.98
N ARG A 438 -9.10 -11.87 -7.76
CA ARG A 438 -8.49 -11.24 -8.92
C ARG A 438 -9.51 -10.81 -9.97
N MET A 439 -10.50 -11.66 -10.24
CA MET A 439 -11.54 -11.37 -11.23
C MET A 439 -12.51 -10.27 -10.73
N HIS A 440 -12.81 -10.22 -9.43
CA HIS A 440 -13.59 -9.13 -8.83
C HIS A 440 -12.87 -7.78 -8.94
N CYS A 441 -11.54 -7.74 -8.81
CA CYS A 441 -10.76 -6.51 -8.97
C CYS A 441 -10.94 -5.84 -10.33
N VAL A 442 -11.36 -6.59 -11.36
CA VAL A 442 -11.56 -6.08 -12.72
C VAL A 442 -12.99 -6.22 -13.23
N ASP A 443 -13.93 -6.64 -12.36
CA ASP A 443 -15.36 -6.83 -12.64
C ASP A 443 -15.66 -7.79 -13.82
N VAL A 444 -15.00 -8.94 -13.84
CA VAL A 444 -15.20 -9.99 -14.86
C VAL A 444 -15.55 -11.33 -14.21
N LEU A 445 -16.29 -12.20 -14.91
CA LEU A 445 -16.56 -13.57 -14.49
C LEU A 445 -16.35 -14.52 -15.69
N PRO A 446 -15.13 -15.06 -15.88
CA PRO A 446 -14.84 -15.96 -16.98
C PRO A 446 -15.48 -17.34 -16.76
N ALA A 447 -15.69 -18.07 -17.85
CA ALA A 447 -15.93 -19.50 -17.77
C ALA A 447 -14.72 -20.17 -17.10
N ASN A 448 -14.93 -20.90 -16.01
CA ASN A 448 -13.84 -21.49 -15.23
C ASN A 448 -13.96 -23.02 -15.21
N THR A 449 -12.82 -23.71 -15.25
CA THR A 449 -12.72 -25.15 -15.05
C THR A 449 -11.57 -25.43 -14.10
N LEU A 450 -11.83 -26.17 -13.02
CA LEU A 450 -10.82 -26.59 -12.05
C LEU A 450 -10.65 -28.12 -12.09
N ILE A 451 -9.42 -28.60 -12.22
CA ILE A 451 -9.08 -30.03 -12.24
C ILE A 451 -7.90 -30.34 -11.32
N GLU A 452 -7.81 -31.57 -10.83
CA GLU A 452 -6.61 -32.09 -10.15
C GLU A 452 -5.76 -32.90 -11.14
N ALA A 453 -4.46 -32.61 -11.23
CA ALA A 453 -3.49 -33.35 -12.04
C ALA A 453 -2.06 -33.18 -11.50
N THR A 454 -1.14 -34.06 -11.92
CA THR A 454 0.29 -33.91 -11.60
C THR A 454 0.90 -32.76 -12.40
N LEU A 455 1.66 -31.88 -11.72
CA LEU A 455 2.41 -30.78 -12.33
C LEU A 455 3.87 -31.18 -12.59
N TYR A 456 4.57 -30.41 -13.42
CA TYR A 456 5.90 -30.77 -13.92
C TYR A 456 7.00 -30.84 -12.83
N GLU A 457 6.92 -29.99 -11.81
CA GLU A 457 7.81 -29.99 -10.65
C GLU A 457 6.99 -30.03 -9.35
N ASP A 458 7.50 -30.75 -8.34
CA ASP A 458 6.81 -30.98 -7.06
C ASP A 458 6.56 -29.69 -6.25
N GLU A 459 7.30 -28.62 -6.54
CA GLU A 459 7.16 -27.32 -5.87
C GLU A 459 5.93 -26.54 -6.35
N PHE A 460 5.43 -26.84 -7.55
CA PHE A 460 4.25 -26.19 -8.09
C PHE A 460 2.99 -26.90 -7.61
N LEU A 461 2.06 -26.11 -7.10
CA LEU A 461 0.79 -26.57 -6.54
C LEU A 461 -0.40 -26.19 -7.42
N VAL A 462 -0.21 -25.19 -8.28
CA VAL A 462 -1.22 -24.69 -9.21
C VAL A 462 -0.59 -24.26 -10.53
N GLU A 463 -1.29 -24.56 -11.61
CA GLU A 463 -1.05 -24.04 -12.95
C GLU A 463 -2.34 -23.43 -13.51
N ILE A 464 -2.24 -22.23 -14.08
CA ILE A 464 -3.41 -21.52 -14.64
C ILE A 464 -3.19 -21.22 -16.11
N GLU A 465 -4.15 -21.61 -16.93
CA GLU A 465 -4.29 -21.23 -18.34
C GLU A 465 -5.42 -20.20 -18.47
N ALA A 466 -5.29 -19.25 -19.39
CA ALA A 466 -6.30 -18.22 -19.63
C ALA A 466 -6.49 -17.92 -21.11
N TRP A 467 -7.74 -17.67 -21.51
CA TRP A 467 -8.10 -17.20 -22.84
C TRP A 467 -8.81 -15.85 -22.72
N ALA A 468 -8.45 -14.92 -23.60
CA ALA A 468 -9.05 -13.59 -23.66
C ALA A 468 -9.55 -13.25 -25.06
N GLU A 469 -10.58 -12.42 -25.10
CA GLU A 469 -11.17 -11.87 -26.31
C GLU A 469 -11.21 -10.35 -26.22
N VAL A 470 -10.33 -9.70 -26.98
CA VAL A 470 -10.29 -8.25 -27.11
C VAL A 470 -11.53 -7.80 -27.87
N ASP A 471 -12.11 -6.66 -27.47
CA ASP A 471 -13.32 -6.09 -28.05
C ASP A 471 -14.60 -6.95 -27.89
N SER A 472 -14.63 -7.85 -26.90
CA SER A 472 -15.78 -8.71 -26.58
C SER A 472 -17.04 -7.97 -26.10
N GLY A 473 -17.01 -6.63 -26.04
CA GLY A 473 -18.13 -5.76 -25.67
C GLY A 473 -18.29 -5.58 -24.16
N ALA A 474 -19.25 -4.75 -23.74
CA ALA A 474 -19.55 -4.56 -22.32
C ALA A 474 -20.23 -5.80 -21.73
N ARG A 475 -19.94 -6.10 -20.46
CA ARG A 475 -20.56 -7.22 -19.73
C ARG A 475 -22.09 -7.15 -19.79
N GLY A 476 -22.71 -8.16 -20.39
CA GLY A 476 -24.14 -8.42 -20.27
C GLY A 476 -24.38 -9.46 -19.17
N THR A 477 -25.37 -9.24 -18.32
CA THR A 477 -25.83 -10.26 -17.36
C THR A 477 -27.15 -10.86 -17.83
N VAL A 478 -27.29 -12.17 -17.69
CA VAL A 478 -28.60 -12.81 -17.79
C VAL A 478 -29.30 -12.55 -16.46
N PRO A 479 -30.47 -11.90 -16.42
CA PRO A 479 -31.23 -11.78 -15.18
C PRO A 479 -31.62 -13.18 -14.68
N ASP A 480 -31.52 -13.39 -13.36
CA ASP A 480 -31.99 -14.61 -12.71
C ASP A 480 -33.51 -14.82 -12.87
#